data_AF-A0A5B8BXW7-F1
#
_entry.id   AF-A0A5B8BXW7-F1
#
_cell.length_a   1.000
_cell.length_b   1.000
_cell.length_c   1.000
_cell.angle_alpha   90.00
_cell.angle_beta   90.00
_cell.angle_gamma   90.00
#
_symmetry.space_group_name_H-M   'P 1'
#
loop_
_entity.id
_entity.type
_entity.pdbx_description
1 polymer ?
#
loop_
_entity_poly.entity_id
_entity_poly.type
_entity_poly.pdbx_seq_one_letter_code
_entity_poly.pdbx_strand_id
1 'polypeptide(L)'
;MIRALGLLAAILLVLGLLARPFGLVTAQDLARAALATMAATLAGTFLWLWREKATPLALAMTFSWAGASALMGWRVAQDVLGRPAWMEESPMLLGVLGVYLTGTLLHVEAIRRAFGLGQVALVFLLGGTLGTVVLVLSLLR
;
A
#
# COMPACT_ATOMS: atom_id res chain seq x y z
N MET A 1 -18.85 4.57 -12.33
CA MET A 1 -19.04 5.03 -10.93
C MET A 1 -19.92 4.09 -10.11
N ILE A 2 -21.15 3.76 -10.56
CA ILE A 2 -22.08 2.87 -9.82
C ILE A 2 -21.46 1.52 -9.44
N ARG A 3 -20.71 0.88 -10.35
CA ARG A 3 -20.03 -0.40 -10.06
C ARG A 3 -18.99 -0.32 -8.94
N ALA A 4 -18.19 0.76 -8.90
CA ALA A 4 -17.18 0.96 -7.86
C ALA A 4 -17.83 1.20 -6.50
N LEU A 5 -18.91 1.99 -6.46
CA LEU A 5 -19.70 2.22 -5.25
C LEU A 5 -20.38 0.92 -4.76
N GLY A 6 -20.89 0.10 -5.68
CA GLY A 6 -21.46 -1.21 -5.35
C GLY A 6 -20.45 -2.18 -4.75
N LEU A 7 -19.24 -2.24 -5.32
CA LEU A 7 -18.14 -3.05 -4.77
C LEU A 7 -17.70 -2.56 -3.39
N LEU A 8 -17.57 -1.25 -3.21
CA LEU A 8 -17.26 -0.66 -1.91
C LEU A 8 -18.34 -1.04 -0.87
N ALA A 9 -19.62 -0.85 -1.20
CA ALA A 9 -20.73 -1.20 -0.32
C ALA A 9 -20.73 -2.69 0.04
N ALA A 10 -20.47 -3.57 -0.93
CA ALA A 10 -20.38 -5.01 -0.70
C ALA A 10 -19.22 -5.37 0.24
N ILE A 11 -18.03 -4.80 0.02
CA ILE A 11 -16.87 -5.04 0.90
C ILE A 11 -17.15 -4.54 2.32
N LEU A 12 -17.70 -3.33 2.47
CA LEU A 12 -18.05 -2.78 3.78
C LEU A 12 -19.11 -3.64 4.50
N LEU A 13 -20.11 -4.14 3.75
CA LEU A 13 -21.12 -5.04 4.30
C LEU A 13 -20.50 -6.34 4.79
N VAL A 14 -19.63 -6.97 3.99
CA VAL A 14 -18.94 -8.22 4.38
C VAL A 14 -18.08 -7.99 5.62
N LEU A 15 -17.30 -6.92 5.68
CA LEU A 15 -16.50 -6.58 6.86
C LEU A 15 -17.36 -6.31 8.09
N GLY A 16 -18.49 -5.61 7.93
CA GLY A 16 -19.45 -5.36 9.02
C GLY A 16 -20.12 -6.65 9.51
N LEU A 17 -20.46 -7.58 8.62
CA LEU A 17 -21.01 -8.88 8.96
C LEU A 17 -19.99 -9.77 9.68
N LEU A 18 -18.71 -9.72 9.29
CA LEU A 18 -17.61 -10.42 9.96
C LEU A 18 -17.32 -9.83 11.36
N ALA A 19 -17.41 -8.51 11.51
CA ALA A 19 -17.14 -7.85 12.79
C ALA A 19 -18.18 -8.18 13.87
N ARG A 20 -19.40 -8.60 13.50
CA ARG A 20 -20.46 -8.94 14.47
C ARG A 20 -20.15 -10.18 15.32
N PRO A 21 -19.86 -11.36 14.74
CA PRO A 21 -19.55 -12.56 15.52
C PRO A 21 -18.09 -12.60 16.02
N PHE A 22 -17.14 -11.96 15.33
CA PHE A 22 -15.70 -12.11 15.63
C PHE A 22 -15.06 -10.87 16.29
N GLY A 23 -15.80 -9.75 16.38
CA GLY A 23 -15.28 -8.49 16.88
C GLY A 23 -14.53 -7.67 15.81
N LEU A 24 -14.36 -6.38 16.09
CA LEU A 24 -13.77 -5.42 15.15
C LEU A 24 -12.27 -5.71 14.89
N VAL A 25 -11.52 -6.08 15.93
CA VAL A 25 -10.08 -6.35 15.83
C VAL A 25 -9.83 -7.53 14.89
N THR A 26 -10.50 -8.66 15.12
CA THR A 26 -10.39 -9.87 14.27
C THR A 26 -10.78 -9.57 12.82
N ALA A 27 -11.85 -8.80 12.60
CA ALA A 27 -12.26 -8.42 11.24
C ALA A 27 -11.20 -7.56 10.54
N GLN A 28 -10.56 -6.63 11.26
CA GLN A 28 -9.47 -5.81 10.72
C GLN A 28 -8.23 -6.65 10.40
N ASP A 29 -7.86 -7.60 11.26
CA ASP A 29 -6.69 -8.46 11.03
C ASP A 29 -6.92 -9.40 9.84
N LEU A 30 -8.13 -9.96 9.70
CA LEU A 30 -8.50 -10.75 8.53
C LEU A 30 -8.48 -9.91 7.25
N ALA A 31 -9.02 -8.69 7.30
CA ALA A 31 -8.97 -7.76 6.17
C ALA A 31 -7.52 -7.41 5.79
N ARG A 32 -6.66 -7.17 6.78
CA ARG A 32 -5.23 -6.89 6.57
C ARG A 32 -4.52 -8.06 5.91
N ALA A 33 -4.76 -9.29 6.36
CA ALA A 33 -4.19 -10.50 5.76
C ALA A 33 -4.68 -10.73 4.31
N ALA A 34 -5.97 -10.52 4.06
CA ALA A 34 -6.55 -10.59 2.72
C ALA A 34 -5.95 -9.52 1.78
N LEU A 35 -5.77 -8.29 2.27
CA LEU A 35 -5.12 -7.22 1.49
C LEU A 35 -3.64 -7.51 1.25
N ALA A 36 -2.91 -8.06 2.22
CA ALA A 36 -1.51 -8.42 2.05
C ALA A 36 -1.31 -9.48 0.96
N THR A 37 -2.15 -10.52 0.94
CA THR A 37 -2.12 -11.60 -0.05
C THR A 37 -2.59 -11.14 -1.44
N MET A 38 -3.64 -10.33 -1.51
CA MET A 38 -4.08 -9.69 -2.75
C MET A 38 -2.97 -8.80 -3.32
N ALA A 39 -2.34 -7.98 -2.49
CA ALA A 39 -1.22 -7.13 -2.88
C ALA A 39 -0.03 -7.95 -3.40
N ALA A 40 0.33 -9.07 -2.76
CA ALA A 40 1.37 -9.98 -3.26
C ALA A 40 1.02 -10.52 -4.66
N THR A 41 -0.22 -10.94 -4.86
CA THR A 41 -0.72 -11.47 -6.13
C THR A 41 -0.67 -10.42 -7.23
N LEU A 42 -1.09 -9.19 -6.92
CA LEU A 42 -1.01 -8.05 -7.84
C LEU A 42 0.44 -7.73 -8.18
N ALA A 43 1.34 -7.69 -7.19
CA ALA A 43 2.76 -7.44 -7.39
C ALA A 43 3.37 -8.47 -8.36
N GLY A 44 3.08 -9.77 -8.15
CA GLY A 44 3.52 -10.84 -9.04
C GLY A 44 2.93 -10.73 -10.46
N THR A 45 1.65 -10.39 -10.57
CA THR A 45 0.97 -10.18 -11.86
C THR A 45 1.60 -9.02 -12.63
N PHE A 46 1.84 -7.89 -11.98
CA PHE A 46 2.48 -6.73 -12.61
C PHE A 46 3.96 -6.99 -12.92
N LEU A 47 4.65 -7.78 -12.10
CA LEU A 47 6.04 -8.17 -12.37
C LEU A 47 6.11 -9.04 -13.64
N TRP A 48 5.18 -9.99 -13.77
CA TRP A 48 5.04 -10.76 -15.00
C TRP A 48 4.72 -9.85 -16.20
N LEU A 49 3.76 -8.94 -16.09
CA LEU A 49 3.45 -7.98 -17.15
C LEU A 49 4.64 -7.08 -17.52
N TRP A 50 5.44 -6.68 -16.53
CA TRP A 50 6.67 -5.93 -16.77
C TRP A 50 7.69 -6.79 -17.51
N ARG A 51 7.84 -8.07 -17.16
CA ARG A 51 8.70 -8.99 -17.91
C ARG A 51 8.29 -9.09 -19.39
N GLU A 52 6.99 -9.14 -19.67
CA GLU A 52 6.47 -9.28 -21.04
C GLU A 52 6.51 -7.98 -21.85
N LYS A 53 6.26 -6.81 -21.22
CA LYS A 53 6.08 -5.53 -21.95
C LYS A 53 7.02 -4.40 -21.55
N ALA A 54 7.87 -4.61 -20.54
CA ALA A 54 8.84 -3.65 -19.99
C ALA A 54 8.27 -2.24 -19.71
N THR A 55 6.97 -2.13 -19.39
CA THR A 55 6.35 -0.81 -19.21
C THR A 55 6.72 -0.20 -17.85
N PRO A 56 7.06 1.10 -17.78
CA PRO A 56 7.35 1.76 -16.51
C PRO A 56 6.18 1.70 -15.51
N LEU A 57 4.94 1.73 -16.01
CA LEU A 57 3.74 1.61 -15.19
C LEU A 57 3.63 0.24 -14.52
N ALA A 58 3.93 -0.85 -15.24
CA ALA A 58 3.91 -2.18 -14.64
C ALA A 58 4.96 -2.30 -13.51
N LEU A 59 6.17 -1.78 -13.73
CA LEU A 59 7.20 -1.76 -12.69
C LEU A 59 6.80 -0.94 -11.46
N ALA A 60 6.20 0.24 -11.69
CA ALA A 60 5.65 1.08 -10.64
C ALA A 60 4.62 0.31 -9.78
N MET A 61 3.68 -0.36 -10.44
CA MET A 61 2.66 -1.17 -9.77
C MET A 61 3.28 -2.34 -9.01
N THR A 62 4.26 -3.04 -9.59
CA THR A 62 4.98 -4.13 -8.91
C THR A 62 5.57 -3.68 -7.59
N PHE A 63 6.38 -2.61 -7.58
CA PHE A 63 7.02 -2.14 -6.35
C PHE A 63 6.01 -1.59 -5.34
N SER A 64 4.97 -0.90 -5.80
CA SER A 64 3.90 -0.39 -4.94
C SER A 64 3.17 -1.53 -4.21
N TRP A 65 2.77 -2.56 -4.95
CA TRP A 65 2.04 -3.68 -4.37
C TRP A 65 2.94 -4.63 -3.57
N ALA A 66 4.21 -4.81 -3.98
CA ALA A 66 5.18 -5.59 -3.22
C ALA A 66 5.48 -4.92 -1.87
N GLY A 67 5.72 -3.61 -1.87
CA GLY A 67 5.92 -2.83 -0.65
C GLY A 67 4.70 -2.83 0.27
N ALA A 68 3.50 -2.62 -0.28
CA ALA A 68 2.26 -2.67 0.49
C ALA A 68 2.02 -4.06 1.10
N SER A 69 2.23 -5.12 0.31
CA SER A 69 2.12 -6.50 0.77
C SER A 69 3.09 -6.79 1.90
N ALA A 70 4.35 -6.38 1.75
CA ALA A 70 5.38 -6.58 2.76
C ALA A 70 5.09 -5.79 4.05
N LEU A 71 4.61 -4.54 3.97
CA LEU A 71 4.24 -3.76 5.16
C LEU A 71 3.06 -4.38 5.93
N MET A 72 1.98 -4.72 5.22
CA MET A 72 0.80 -5.34 5.84
C MET A 72 1.14 -6.73 6.36
N GLY A 73 1.88 -7.52 5.57
CA GLY A 73 2.33 -8.86 5.90
C GLY A 73 3.32 -8.88 7.06
N TRP A 74 4.16 -7.86 7.20
CA TRP A 74 5.07 -7.72 8.35
C TRP A 74 4.30 -7.62 9.65
N ARG A 75 3.25 -6.78 9.70
CA ARG A 75 2.38 -6.66 10.87
C ARG A 75 1.68 -7.97 11.19
N VAL A 76 1.14 -8.65 10.17
CA VAL A 76 0.52 -9.98 10.33
C VAL A 76 1.53 -10.99 10.87
N ALA A 77 2.75 -11.00 10.35
CA ALA A 77 3.82 -11.90 10.81
C ALA A 77 4.20 -11.60 12.27
N GLN A 78 4.29 -10.32 12.67
CA GLN A 78 4.51 -9.94 14.06
C GLN A 78 3.39 -10.48 14.96
N ASP A 79 2.12 -10.35 14.56
CA ASP A 79 0.98 -10.82 15.36
C ASP A 79 1.02 -12.35 15.54
N VAL A 80 1.33 -13.10 14.47
CA VAL A 80 1.44 -14.57 14.53
C VAL A 80 2.64 -15.02 15.36
N LEU A 81 3.77 -14.31 15.31
CA LEU A 81 5.00 -14.66 16.01
C LEU A 81 5.07 -14.13 17.45
N GLY A 82 4.02 -13.48 17.96
CA GLY A 82 4.01 -12.92 19.31
C GLY A 82 4.88 -11.67 19.48
N ARG A 83 5.03 -10.89 18.40
CA ARG A 83 5.73 -9.59 18.35
C ARG A 83 7.16 -9.65 18.89
N PRO A 84 8.05 -10.46 18.28
CA PRO A 84 9.41 -10.56 18.76
C PRO A 84 10.16 -9.23 18.59
N ALA A 85 10.98 -8.87 19.58
CA ALA A 85 11.68 -7.58 19.63
C ALA A 85 12.50 -7.27 18.36
N TRP A 86 13.13 -8.29 17.76
CA TRP A 86 13.92 -8.12 16.54
C TRP A 86 13.09 -7.68 15.31
N MET A 87 11.78 -7.91 15.33
CA MET A 87 10.88 -7.43 14.27
C MET A 87 10.35 -6.02 14.52
N GLU A 88 10.34 -5.55 15.77
CA GLU A 88 9.84 -4.21 16.10
C GLU A 88 10.83 -3.13 15.65
N GLU A 89 12.13 -3.40 15.78
CA GLU A 89 13.21 -2.46 15.42
C GLU A 89 13.99 -2.90 14.18
N SER A 90 13.37 -3.71 13.31
CA SER A 90 14.11 -4.29 12.18
C SER A 90 14.44 -3.24 11.11
N PRO A 91 15.72 -3.10 10.70
CA PRO A 91 16.09 -2.25 9.57
C PRO A 91 15.52 -2.75 8.25
N MET A 92 15.04 -4.01 8.17
CA MET A 92 14.35 -4.54 7.00
C MET A 92 13.09 -3.73 6.65
N LEU A 93 12.40 -3.18 7.65
CA LEU A 93 11.24 -2.31 7.42
C LEU A 93 11.62 -1.07 6.60
N LEU A 94 12.82 -0.52 6.79
CA LEU A 94 13.32 0.60 5.97
C LEU A 94 13.49 0.17 4.51
N GLY A 95 14.01 -1.03 4.26
CA GLY A 95 14.11 -1.59 2.91
C GLY A 95 12.73 -1.76 2.26
N VAL A 96 11.78 -2.31 3.01
CA VAL A 96 10.39 -2.47 2.55
C VAL A 96 9.74 -1.12 2.23
N LEU A 97 9.91 -0.12 3.11
CA LEU A 97 9.45 1.25 2.87
C LEU A 97 10.12 1.86 1.64
N GLY A 98 11.42 1.63 1.44
CA GLY A 98 12.15 2.06 0.25
C GLY A 98 11.55 1.49 -1.04
N VAL A 99 11.23 0.20 -1.07
CA VAL A 99 10.54 -0.45 -2.21
C VAL A 99 9.16 0.20 -2.42
N TYR A 100 8.38 0.36 -1.35
CA TYR A 100 7.04 0.93 -1.45
C TYR A 100 7.03 2.37 -1.97
N LEU A 101 7.91 3.21 -1.43
CA LEU A 101 8.08 4.60 -1.84
C LEU A 101 8.58 4.70 -3.28
N THR A 102 9.53 3.87 -3.68
CA THR A 102 10.02 3.82 -5.07
C THR A 102 8.87 3.51 -6.03
N GLY A 103 8.05 2.49 -5.72
CA GLY A 103 6.86 2.17 -6.51
C GLY A 103 5.89 3.33 -6.63
N THR A 104 5.62 4.00 -5.50
CA THR A 104 4.72 5.16 -5.45
C THR A 104 5.24 6.33 -6.28
N LEU A 105 6.54 6.63 -6.20
CA LEU A 105 7.18 7.68 -7.01
C LEU A 105 7.11 7.38 -8.51
N LEU A 106 7.40 6.13 -8.90
CA LEU A 106 7.27 5.69 -10.30
C LEU A 106 5.81 5.77 -10.77
N HIS A 107 4.85 5.48 -9.89
CA HIS A 107 3.42 5.54 -10.21
C HIS A 107 2.98 6.99 -10.44
N VAL A 108 3.41 7.91 -9.58
CA VAL A 108 3.17 9.35 -9.74
C VAL A 108 3.81 9.87 -11.03
N GLU A 109 5.03 9.44 -11.37
CA GLU A 109 5.68 9.79 -12.63
C GLU A 109 4.91 9.25 -13.85
N ALA A 110 4.37 8.04 -13.77
CA ALA A 110 3.53 7.47 -14.83
C ALA A 110 2.23 8.27 -15.02
N ILE A 111 1.57 8.68 -13.92
CA ILE A 111 0.40 9.57 -13.95
C ILE A 111 0.79 10.92 -14.57
N ARG A 112 1.88 11.52 -14.10
CA ARG A 112 2.36 12.82 -14.61
C ARG A 112 2.53 12.79 -16.13
N ARG A 113 3.15 11.74 -16.66
CA ARG A 113 3.31 11.53 -18.11
C ARG A 113 1.98 11.33 -18.82
N ALA A 114 1.08 10.52 -18.27
CA ALA A 114 -0.22 10.25 -18.86
C ALA A 114 -1.11 11.50 -19.00
N PHE A 115 -1.01 12.44 -18.06
CA PHE A 115 -1.76 13.71 -18.07
C PHE A 115 -0.99 14.88 -18.70
N GLY A 116 0.22 14.67 -19.21
CA GLY A 116 1.03 15.74 -19.79
C GLY A 116 1.44 16.83 -18.79
N LEU A 117 1.49 16.51 -17.49
CA LEU A 117 1.77 17.49 -16.44
C LEU A 117 3.27 17.85 -16.40
N GLY A 118 3.57 19.13 -16.24
CA GLY A 118 4.95 19.62 -16.05
C GLY A 118 5.56 19.16 -14.71
N GLN A 119 6.88 19.33 -14.55
CA GLN A 119 7.60 18.93 -13.32
C GLN A 119 7.07 19.62 -12.05
N VAL A 120 6.48 20.82 -12.18
CA VAL A 120 5.88 21.57 -11.06
C VAL A 120 4.77 20.77 -10.36
N ALA A 121 3.98 19.98 -11.10
CA ALA A 121 2.94 19.13 -10.52
C ALA A 121 3.52 18.02 -9.63
N LEU A 122 4.69 17.48 -10.00
CA LEU A 122 5.39 16.47 -9.20
C LEU A 122 5.88 17.10 -7.88
N VAL A 123 6.45 18.30 -7.95
CA VAL A 123 6.89 19.05 -6.77
C VAL A 123 5.72 19.34 -5.84
N PHE A 124 4.53 19.65 -6.37
CA PHE A 124 3.35 19.90 -5.55
C PHE A 124 2.83 18.62 -4.87
N LEU A 125 2.82 17.49 -5.58
CA LEU A 125 2.43 16.19 -5.02
C LEU A 125 3.40 15.72 -3.92
N LEU A 126 4.71 15.80 -4.18
CA LEU A 126 5.75 15.40 -3.23
C LEU A 126 5.88 16.39 -2.07
N GLY A 127 5.88 17.68 -2.38
CA GLY A 127 5.93 18.77 -1.39
C GLY A 127 4.69 18.79 -0.52
N GLY A 128 3.51 18.52 -1.07
CA GLY A 128 2.28 18.34 -0.31
C GLY A 128 2.42 17.21 0.70
N THR A 129 2.92 16.04 0.27
CA THR A 129 3.13 14.88 1.14
C THR A 129 4.11 15.19 2.29
N LEU A 130 5.25 15.83 1.99
CA LEU A 130 6.21 16.26 3.01
C LEU A 130 5.63 17.32 3.95
N GLY A 131 4.86 18.26 3.41
CA GLY A 131 4.15 19.27 4.20
C GLY A 131 3.17 18.65 5.18
N THR A 132 2.42 17.63 4.77
CA THR A 132 1.51 16.89 5.66
C THR A 132 2.28 16.18 6.77
N VAL A 133 3.43 15.58 6.46
CA VAL A 133 4.28 14.92 7.47
C VAL A 133 4.77 15.94 8.50
N VAL A 134 5.31 17.09 8.07
CA VAL A 134 5.76 18.16 8.96
C VAL A 134 4.62 18.67 9.83
N LEU A 135 3.44 18.90 9.23
CA LEU A 135 2.26 19.35 9.95
C LEU A 135 1.84 18.33 11.03
N VAL A 136 1.73 17.04 10.69
CA VAL A 136 1.37 16.00 11.66
C VAL A 136 2.39 15.93 12.79
N LEU A 137 3.69 15.95 12.47
CA LEU A 137 4.74 15.95 13.48
C LEU A 137 4.70 17.19 14.39
N SER A 138 4.32 18.36 13.88
CA SER A 138 4.16 19.57 14.69
C SER A 138 2.93 19.53 15.60
N LEU A 139 1.89 18.77 15.25
CA LEU A 139 0.68 18.60 16.05
C LEU A 139 0.79 17.52 17.13
N LEU A 140 1.76 16.59 16.98
CA LEU A 140 2.01 15.50 17.92
C LEU A 140 3.06 15.84 18.99
N ARG A 141 3.60 17.07 18.98
CA ARG A 141 4.49 17.62 20.01
C ARG A 141 3.70 18.53 20.94
#